data_AF-A0A097QLU4-F1
#
_entry.id   AF-A0A097QLU4-F1
#
_cell.length_a   1.000
_cell.length_b   1.000
_cell.length_c   1.000
_cell.angle_alpha   90.00
_cell.angle_beta   90.00
_cell.angle_gamma   90.00
#
_symmetry.space_group_name_H-M   'P 1'
#
loop_
_entity.id
_entity.type
_entity.pdbx_description
1 polymer ?
#
loop_
_entity_poly.entity_id
_entity_poly.type
_entity_poly.pdbx_seq_one_letter_code
_entity_poly.pdbx_strand_id
1 'polypeptide(L)'
;MTDTLSASVGASEALTDAATKKVTPADVAKVKAEVLKRIEQSTHLSQGFRLVNQADYQSGLAELKAKLKSKSFQRTEEGKMCKLMLDILTDDAHLAEYLDEDLSQYLVTNDAGKKVLDTSAMDFKAKNQVANAKLKRKQLFLMFKEIIQAQVELNTFAQRLKVAFGAEISFPPGAYGGIKSYSGALAKITTRERTNDVGDLKDCARITVKVKSFRDLQGAKLFICRTEEFRAVAQYQKALKDRYQLAKSGSNLERFNVEADGSGYKDIKFFLKMSNGQIAELQLNIPGMLVAKKKAHIIYDIARTNQEAFDSRAEFQVASQEVLDKVKEKMNDDWFGFIRSKLSGVDSDANCIESMIEVLRSKGSLVIGANEAEALNRVSKKLYAAGLGNALLDPSPASK
;
A
#
# COMPACT_ATOMS: atom_id res chain seq x y z
N MET A 1 -39.93 -4.35 -27.61
CA MET A 1 -40.46 -3.49 -26.55
C MET A 1 -39.28 -2.91 -25.80
N THR A 2 -38.97 -1.66 -26.10
CA THR A 2 -37.85 -0.89 -25.56
C THR A 2 -38.44 0.22 -24.72
N ASP A 3 -38.37 0.08 -23.39
CA ASP A 3 -38.83 1.13 -22.49
C ASP A 3 -37.75 2.19 -22.33
N THR A 4 -38.04 3.32 -22.95
CA THR A 4 -37.40 4.63 -22.77
C THR A 4 -37.80 5.23 -21.43
N LEU A 5 -36.82 5.45 -20.55
CA LEU A 5 -36.97 6.38 -19.42
C LEU A 5 -36.70 7.81 -19.90
N SER A 6 -37.76 8.60 -19.98
CA SER A 6 -37.72 10.05 -20.16
C SER A 6 -37.62 10.75 -18.80
N ALA A 7 -36.66 11.65 -18.64
CA ALA A 7 -36.70 12.69 -17.62
C ALA A 7 -36.72 14.05 -18.34
N SER A 8 -37.79 14.80 -18.11
CA SER A 8 -38.04 16.15 -18.62
C SER A 8 -37.13 17.17 -17.93
N VAL A 9 -36.46 18.02 -18.70
CA VAL A 9 -35.74 19.20 -18.19
C VAL A 9 -36.38 20.44 -18.79
N GLY A 10 -36.90 21.31 -17.93
CA GLY A 10 -37.41 22.63 -18.31
C GLY A 10 -36.29 23.54 -18.80
N ALA A 11 -36.63 24.42 -19.73
CA ALA A 11 -35.72 25.28 -20.47
C ALA A 11 -35.13 26.42 -19.63
N SER A 12 -33.82 26.69 -19.80
CA SER A 12 -33.27 28.04 -20.08
C SER A 12 -31.73 27.98 -20.14
N GLU A 13 -31.25 27.97 -21.38
CA GLU A 13 -30.06 28.59 -21.99
C GLU A 13 -28.63 28.50 -21.38
N ALA A 14 -27.75 28.04 -22.29
CA ALA A 14 -26.34 28.42 -22.48
C ALA A 14 -25.22 27.69 -21.71
N LEU A 15 -25.12 26.36 -21.86
CA LEU A 15 -23.86 25.58 -21.77
C LEU A 15 -23.98 24.29 -22.63
N THR A 16 -24.02 24.41 -23.95
CA THR A 16 -24.15 23.27 -24.88
C THR A 16 -22.93 23.26 -25.82
N ASP A 17 -21.92 22.42 -25.60
CA ASP A 17 -21.76 21.26 -26.49
C ASP A 17 -20.98 20.07 -25.90
N ALA A 18 -20.46 20.14 -24.67
CA ALA A 18 -19.65 19.06 -24.09
C ALA A 18 -20.42 18.11 -23.14
N ALA A 19 -21.57 18.53 -22.59
CA ALA A 19 -22.21 17.86 -21.45
C ALA A 19 -23.29 16.82 -21.80
N THR A 20 -23.63 16.62 -23.09
CA THR A 20 -24.75 15.76 -23.51
C THR A 20 -24.42 14.81 -24.66
N LYS A 21 -23.14 14.56 -24.96
CA LYS A 21 -22.79 13.56 -25.97
C LYS A 21 -23.07 12.16 -25.41
N LYS A 22 -24.22 11.58 -25.78
CA LYS A 22 -24.55 10.18 -25.47
C LYS A 22 -23.42 9.30 -26.00
N VAL A 23 -22.72 8.62 -25.09
CA VAL A 23 -21.67 7.67 -25.42
C VAL A 23 -22.25 6.61 -26.35
N THR A 24 -21.75 6.51 -27.57
CA THR A 24 -22.24 5.52 -28.54
C THR A 24 -21.54 4.18 -28.35
N PRO A 25 -22.12 3.05 -28.81
CA PRO A 25 -21.43 1.76 -28.83
C PRO A 25 -20.09 1.81 -29.58
N ALA A 26 -19.97 2.68 -30.60
CA ALA A 26 -18.73 2.89 -31.34
C ALA A 26 -17.65 3.59 -30.51
N ASP A 27 -18.03 4.58 -29.68
CA ASP A 27 -17.12 5.23 -28.74
C ASP A 27 -16.61 4.23 -27.70
N VAL A 28 -17.50 3.36 -27.17
CA VAL A 28 -17.13 2.28 -26.25
C VAL A 28 -16.18 1.29 -26.91
N ALA A 29 -16.46 0.87 -28.15
CA ALA A 29 -15.60 -0.06 -28.88
C ALA A 29 -14.20 0.53 -29.14
N LYS A 30 -14.11 1.81 -29.51
CA LYS A 30 -12.84 2.52 -29.71
C LYS A 30 -12.03 2.61 -28.42
N VAL A 31 -12.66 3.04 -27.31
CA VAL A 31 -11.99 3.12 -26.00
C VAL A 31 -11.56 1.72 -25.54
N LYS A 32 -12.41 0.70 -25.71
CA LYS A 32 -12.08 -0.68 -25.36
C LYS A 32 -10.86 -1.18 -26.14
N ALA A 33 -10.79 -0.95 -27.45
CA ALA A 33 -9.66 -1.34 -28.28
C ALA A 33 -8.36 -0.64 -27.85
N GLU A 34 -8.44 0.65 -27.52
CA GLU A 34 -7.29 1.42 -27.02
C GLU A 34 -6.82 0.92 -25.64
N VAL A 35 -7.75 0.62 -24.74
CA VAL A 35 -7.44 0.04 -23.42
C VAL A 35 -6.83 -1.35 -23.56
N LEU A 36 -7.39 -2.23 -24.40
CA LEU A 36 -6.84 -3.56 -24.66
C LEU A 36 -5.44 -3.48 -25.27
N LYS A 37 -5.22 -2.60 -26.24
CA LYS A 37 -3.89 -2.35 -26.82
C LYS A 37 -2.90 -1.88 -25.75
N ARG A 38 -3.29 -0.99 -24.84
CA ARG A 38 -2.45 -0.55 -23.71
C ARG A 38 -2.15 -1.71 -22.75
N ILE A 39 -3.12 -2.59 -22.50
CA ILE A 39 -2.94 -3.79 -21.66
C ILE A 39 -1.95 -4.77 -22.33
N GLU A 40 -2.13 -5.05 -23.62
CA GLU A 40 -1.30 -5.99 -24.39
C GLU A 40 0.14 -5.48 -24.60
N GLN A 41 0.31 -4.16 -24.76
CA GLN A 41 1.62 -3.53 -24.88
C GLN A 41 2.28 -3.24 -23.51
N SER A 42 1.58 -3.48 -22.41
CA SER A 42 2.08 -3.18 -21.07
C SER A 42 3.22 -4.13 -20.69
N THR A 43 4.41 -3.55 -20.50
CA THR A 43 5.53 -4.22 -19.83
C THR A 43 5.37 -4.23 -18.29
N HIS A 44 4.27 -3.67 -17.78
CA HIS A 44 3.99 -3.58 -16.35
C HIS A 44 3.18 -4.78 -15.88
N LEU A 45 3.75 -5.52 -14.93
CA LEU A 45 3.02 -6.54 -14.16
C LEU A 45 1.87 -5.86 -13.41
N SER A 46 0.64 -6.32 -13.63
CA SER A 46 -0.54 -5.90 -12.88
C SER A 46 -1.45 -7.09 -12.57
N GLN A 47 -2.25 -6.96 -11.51
CA GLN A 47 -3.37 -7.87 -11.22
C GLN A 47 -4.65 -7.46 -11.95
N GLY A 48 -4.71 -6.25 -12.49
CA GLY A 48 -5.94 -5.67 -13.03
C GLY A 48 -7.03 -5.48 -11.98
N PHE A 49 -8.18 -4.96 -12.41
CA PHE A 49 -9.41 -4.98 -11.62
C PHE A 49 -10.38 -6.01 -12.18
N ARG A 50 -11.14 -6.64 -11.29
CA ARG A 50 -12.26 -7.52 -11.69
C ARG A 50 -13.38 -6.69 -12.29
N LEU A 51 -14.07 -7.23 -13.29
CA LEU A 51 -15.38 -6.71 -13.65
C LEU A 51 -16.35 -7.03 -12.50
N VAL A 52 -17.20 -6.07 -12.15
CA VAL A 52 -18.18 -6.26 -11.08
C VAL A 52 -19.42 -6.91 -11.65
N ASN A 53 -19.56 -8.21 -11.42
CA ASN A 53 -20.85 -8.87 -11.56
C ASN A 53 -21.71 -8.50 -10.35
N GLN A 54 -22.87 -7.89 -10.60
CA GLN A 54 -23.75 -7.41 -9.54
C GLN A 54 -24.32 -8.57 -8.70
N ALA A 55 -24.59 -9.74 -9.29
CA ALA A 55 -25.07 -10.91 -8.55
C ALA A 55 -23.99 -11.46 -7.60
N ASP A 56 -22.76 -11.60 -8.10
CA ASP A 56 -21.62 -12.05 -7.28
C ASP A 56 -21.35 -11.09 -6.13
N TYR A 57 -21.42 -9.77 -6.40
CA TYR A 57 -21.28 -8.74 -5.40
C TYR A 57 -22.33 -8.84 -4.29
N GLN A 58 -23.62 -8.99 -4.65
CA GLN A 58 -24.70 -9.10 -3.68
C GLN A 58 -24.61 -10.40 -2.87
N SER A 59 -24.27 -11.52 -3.54
CA SER A 59 -24.05 -12.80 -2.87
C SER A 59 -22.90 -12.73 -1.87
N GLY A 60 -21.76 -12.17 -2.27
CA GLY A 60 -20.61 -11.98 -1.37
C GLY A 60 -20.95 -11.07 -0.19
N LEU A 61 -21.70 -9.97 -0.43
CA LEU A 61 -22.12 -9.06 0.63
C LEU A 61 -23.07 -9.74 1.62
N ALA A 62 -23.97 -10.59 1.14
CA ALA A 62 -24.84 -11.39 1.99
C ALA A 62 -24.04 -12.41 2.83
N GLU A 63 -23.04 -13.09 2.24
CA GLU A 63 -22.14 -14.00 2.96
C GLU A 63 -21.38 -13.26 4.07
N LEU A 64 -20.82 -12.09 3.78
CA LEU A 64 -20.12 -11.25 4.74
C LEU A 64 -21.03 -10.86 5.92
N LYS A 65 -22.24 -10.37 5.62
CA LYS A 65 -23.23 -10.03 6.65
C LYS A 65 -23.62 -11.25 7.50
N ALA A 66 -23.76 -12.42 6.89
CA ALA A 66 -24.09 -13.65 7.59
C ALA A 66 -22.97 -14.08 8.56
N LYS A 67 -21.71 -14.08 8.12
CA LYS A 67 -20.55 -14.39 8.98
C LYS A 67 -20.48 -13.46 10.19
N LEU A 68 -20.73 -12.18 9.96
CA LEU A 68 -20.71 -11.16 11.01
C LEU A 68 -21.90 -11.24 11.98
N LYS A 69 -22.89 -12.12 11.80
CA LYS A 69 -23.91 -12.36 12.84
C LYS A 69 -23.32 -13.04 14.09
N SER A 70 -22.21 -13.76 13.94
CA SER A 70 -21.54 -14.44 15.05
C SER A 70 -20.70 -13.47 15.89
N LYS A 71 -21.07 -13.29 17.17
CA LYS A 71 -20.30 -12.47 18.12
C LYS A 71 -18.90 -13.03 18.39
N SER A 72 -18.72 -14.36 18.36
CA SER A 72 -17.40 -14.97 18.53
C SER A 72 -16.51 -14.70 17.32
N PHE A 73 -17.07 -14.80 16.10
CA PHE A 73 -16.33 -14.46 14.89
C PHE A 73 -15.90 -12.99 14.88
N GLN A 74 -16.80 -12.06 15.21
CA GLN A 74 -16.48 -10.62 15.27
C GLN A 74 -15.30 -10.28 16.20
N ARG A 75 -15.01 -11.10 17.21
CA ARG A 75 -13.89 -10.89 18.13
C ARG A 75 -12.55 -11.37 17.58
N THR A 76 -12.56 -12.22 16.56
CA THR A 76 -11.33 -12.64 15.85
C THR A 76 -10.76 -11.50 15.02
N GLU A 77 -9.47 -11.55 14.70
CA GLU A 77 -8.84 -10.57 13.81
C GLU A 77 -9.47 -10.57 12.41
N GLU A 78 -9.90 -11.74 11.92
CA GLU A 78 -10.65 -11.86 10.66
C GLU A 78 -12.00 -11.15 10.75
N GLY A 79 -12.74 -11.37 11.83
CA GLY A 79 -14.04 -10.74 12.06
C GLY A 79 -13.94 -9.23 12.17
N LYS A 80 -12.90 -8.69 12.82
CA LYS A 80 -12.63 -7.24 12.87
C LYS A 80 -12.39 -6.66 11.47
N MET A 81 -11.59 -7.34 10.65
CA MET A 81 -11.35 -6.94 9.27
C MET A 81 -12.62 -7.02 8.41
N CYS A 82 -13.39 -8.11 8.53
CA CYS A 82 -14.67 -8.28 7.85
C CYS A 82 -15.68 -7.19 8.25
N LYS A 83 -15.70 -6.79 9.52
CA LYS A 83 -16.55 -5.70 10.01
C LYS A 83 -16.18 -4.37 9.36
N LEU A 84 -14.89 -4.00 9.39
CA LEU A 84 -14.38 -2.80 8.72
C LEU A 84 -14.72 -2.80 7.22
N MET A 85 -14.56 -3.95 6.56
CA MET A 85 -14.91 -4.11 5.15
C MET A 85 -16.42 -3.88 4.90
N LEU A 86 -17.29 -4.43 5.74
CA LEU A 86 -18.74 -4.22 5.65
C LEU A 86 -19.11 -2.75 5.85
N ASP A 87 -18.50 -2.09 6.84
CA ASP A 87 -18.73 -0.68 7.15
C ASP A 87 -18.34 0.19 5.94
N ILE A 88 -17.15 -0.01 5.36
CA ILE A 88 -16.72 0.70 4.15
C ILE A 88 -17.63 0.42 2.95
N LEU A 89 -18.13 -0.82 2.81
CA LEU A 89 -18.99 -1.23 1.70
C LEU A 89 -20.39 -0.61 1.73
N THR A 90 -20.91 -0.31 2.92
CA THR A 90 -22.32 0.05 3.14
C THR A 90 -22.52 1.48 3.64
N ASP A 91 -21.45 2.18 4.01
CA ASP A 91 -21.48 3.55 4.50
C ASP A 91 -20.52 4.43 3.69
N ASP A 92 -21.06 5.43 2.98
CA ASP A 92 -20.23 6.32 2.16
C ASP A 92 -19.48 7.37 3.00
N ALA A 93 -19.76 7.51 4.30
CA ALA A 93 -18.91 8.33 5.17
C ALA A 93 -17.46 7.84 5.15
N HIS A 94 -17.27 6.53 5.20
CA HIS A 94 -15.94 5.93 5.06
C HIS A 94 -15.36 6.09 3.65
N LEU A 95 -16.22 6.16 2.62
CA LEU A 95 -15.74 6.37 1.25
C LEU A 95 -15.21 7.80 1.08
N ALA A 96 -15.83 8.78 1.74
CA ALA A 96 -15.44 10.19 1.67
C ALA A 96 -14.01 10.45 2.17
N GLU A 97 -13.49 9.63 3.09
CA GLU A 97 -12.08 9.66 3.54
C GLU A 97 -11.07 9.45 2.38
N TYR A 98 -11.52 8.90 1.25
CA TYR A 98 -10.68 8.62 0.09
C TYR A 98 -10.97 9.54 -1.11
N LEU A 99 -11.78 10.57 -0.92
CA LEU A 99 -12.17 11.55 -1.92
C LEU A 99 -11.46 12.89 -1.69
N ASP A 100 -11.75 13.88 -2.54
CA ASP A 100 -11.35 15.25 -2.24
C ASP A 100 -12.11 15.78 -1.01
N GLU A 101 -11.45 16.61 -0.19
CA GLU A 101 -11.94 17.03 1.13
C GLU A 101 -13.32 17.71 1.07
N ASP A 102 -13.55 18.46 -0.01
CA ASP A 102 -14.80 19.16 -0.29
C ASP A 102 -15.95 18.20 -0.60
N LEU A 103 -15.69 16.94 -0.98
CA LEU A 103 -16.77 16.01 -1.30
C LEU A 103 -17.51 15.47 -0.06
N SER A 104 -16.90 15.59 1.12
CA SER A 104 -17.53 15.21 2.39
C SER A 104 -18.79 16.05 2.71
N GLN A 105 -18.87 17.28 2.19
CA GLN A 105 -20.02 18.17 2.39
C GLN A 105 -21.32 17.64 1.77
N TYR A 106 -21.21 16.72 0.80
CA TYR A 106 -22.37 16.12 0.12
C TYR A 106 -22.87 14.82 0.79
N LEU A 107 -22.39 14.49 1.99
CA LEU A 107 -22.88 13.35 2.75
C LEU A 107 -24.26 13.64 3.36
N VAL A 108 -25.27 12.90 2.93
CA VAL A 108 -26.62 12.93 3.51
C VAL A 108 -26.92 11.62 4.23
N THR A 109 -27.84 11.64 5.19
CA THR A 109 -28.31 10.40 5.84
C THR A 109 -29.49 9.85 5.02
N ASN A 110 -29.42 8.59 4.60
CA ASN A 110 -30.53 7.91 3.93
C ASN A 110 -31.56 7.34 4.93
N ASP A 111 -32.67 6.82 4.43
CA ASP A 111 -33.76 6.24 5.24
C ASP A 111 -33.33 5.07 6.14
N ALA A 112 -32.20 4.41 5.82
CA ALA A 112 -31.61 3.34 6.62
C ALA A 112 -30.63 3.86 7.70
N GLY A 113 -30.54 5.18 7.91
CA GLY A 113 -29.63 5.81 8.87
C GLY A 113 -28.16 5.79 8.45
N LYS A 114 -27.85 5.46 7.20
CA LYS A 114 -26.49 5.39 6.65
C LYS A 114 -26.12 6.66 5.91
N LYS A 115 -24.85 7.06 5.96
CA LYS A 115 -24.37 8.19 5.17
C LYS A 115 -24.18 7.75 3.72
N VAL A 116 -24.71 8.55 2.80
CA VAL A 116 -24.60 8.37 1.35
C VAL A 116 -24.16 9.68 0.71
N LEU A 117 -23.29 9.60 -0.29
CA LEU A 117 -22.92 10.77 -1.08
C LEU A 117 -24.04 11.13 -2.05
N ASP A 118 -24.67 12.28 -1.85
CA ASP A 118 -25.63 12.84 -2.80
C ASP A 118 -24.89 13.49 -3.97
N THR A 119 -24.94 12.83 -5.11
CA THR A 119 -24.27 13.29 -6.32
C THR A 119 -25.08 14.32 -7.11
N SER A 120 -26.30 14.68 -6.71
CA SER A 120 -27.18 15.55 -7.51
C SER A 120 -26.55 16.92 -7.79
N ALA A 121 -26.02 17.56 -6.73
CA ALA A 121 -25.41 18.89 -6.74
C ALA A 121 -23.91 18.91 -7.11
N MET A 122 -23.31 17.76 -7.41
CA MET A 122 -21.89 17.66 -7.75
C MET A 122 -21.63 18.04 -9.22
N ASP A 123 -20.45 18.60 -9.50
CA ASP A 123 -19.96 18.76 -10.87
C ASP A 123 -19.60 17.40 -11.52
N PHE A 124 -19.27 17.39 -12.80
CA PHE A 124 -18.93 16.16 -13.53
C PHE A 124 -17.68 15.46 -12.96
N LYS A 125 -16.68 16.23 -12.51
CA LYS A 125 -15.42 15.70 -11.99
C LYS A 125 -15.66 14.95 -10.67
N ALA A 126 -16.37 15.58 -9.75
CA ALA A 126 -16.78 15.02 -8.47
C ALA A 126 -17.66 13.79 -8.66
N LYS A 127 -18.67 13.86 -9.55
CA LYS A 127 -19.52 12.69 -9.92
C LYS A 127 -18.69 11.50 -10.37
N ASN A 128 -17.72 11.71 -11.26
CA ASN A 128 -16.86 10.64 -11.75
C ASN A 128 -15.94 10.08 -10.66
N GLN A 129 -15.40 10.93 -9.78
CA GLN A 129 -14.56 10.48 -8.67
C GLN A 129 -15.35 9.57 -7.73
N VAL A 130 -16.56 9.98 -7.34
CA VAL A 130 -17.46 9.17 -6.50
C VAL A 130 -17.81 7.85 -7.19
N ALA A 131 -18.19 7.89 -8.47
CA ALA A 131 -18.52 6.68 -9.23
C ALA A 131 -17.34 5.70 -9.31
N ASN A 132 -16.13 6.21 -9.60
CA ASN A 132 -14.91 5.41 -9.66
C ASN A 132 -14.55 4.82 -8.29
N ALA A 133 -14.65 5.59 -7.21
CA ALA A 133 -14.38 5.10 -5.86
C ALA A 133 -15.40 4.00 -5.44
N LYS A 134 -16.69 4.20 -5.73
CA LYS A 134 -17.74 3.19 -5.51
C LYS A 134 -17.49 1.92 -6.31
N LEU A 135 -17.06 2.03 -7.56
CA LEU A 135 -16.71 0.88 -8.40
C LEU A 135 -15.49 0.14 -7.85
N LYS A 136 -14.38 0.85 -7.61
CA LYS A 136 -13.13 0.31 -7.06
C LYS A 136 -13.34 -0.41 -5.73
N ARG A 137 -14.19 0.14 -4.86
CA ARG A 137 -14.64 -0.51 -3.62
C ARG A 137 -15.27 -1.88 -3.90
N LYS A 138 -16.24 -1.98 -4.83
CA LYS A 138 -16.87 -3.26 -5.16
C LYS A 138 -15.87 -4.26 -5.78
N GLN A 139 -15.00 -3.79 -6.65
CA GLN A 139 -13.96 -4.62 -7.28
C GLN A 139 -13.01 -5.20 -6.24
N LEU A 140 -12.51 -4.35 -5.33
CA LEU A 140 -11.63 -4.77 -4.24
C LEU A 140 -12.30 -5.82 -3.35
N PHE A 141 -13.59 -5.65 -3.02
CA PHE A 141 -14.34 -6.63 -2.24
C PHE A 141 -14.36 -8.01 -2.90
N LEU A 142 -14.69 -8.07 -4.19
CA LEU A 142 -14.70 -9.33 -4.94
C LEU A 142 -13.31 -9.98 -5.00
N MET A 143 -12.26 -9.17 -5.15
CA MET A 143 -10.88 -9.65 -5.14
C MET A 143 -10.40 -10.12 -3.77
N PHE A 144 -10.98 -9.62 -2.68
CA PHE A 144 -10.45 -9.85 -1.33
C PHE A 144 -10.51 -11.32 -0.91
N LYS A 145 -11.51 -12.08 -1.35
CA LYS A 145 -11.60 -13.53 -1.14
C LYS A 145 -10.43 -14.26 -1.81
N GLU A 146 -10.08 -13.85 -3.02
CA GLU A 146 -8.95 -14.41 -3.77
C GLU A 146 -7.61 -14.01 -3.15
N ILE A 147 -7.50 -12.78 -2.62
CA ILE A 147 -6.32 -12.29 -1.89
C ILE A 147 -6.09 -13.11 -0.62
N ILE A 148 -7.14 -13.45 0.13
CA ILE A 148 -7.03 -14.32 1.31
C ILE A 148 -6.46 -15.68 0.92
N GLN A 149 -6.99 -16.29 -0.13
CA GLN A 149 -6.48 -17.57 -0.64
C GLN A 149 -5.01 -17.45 -1.10
N ALA A 150 -4.66 -16.39 -1.81
CA ALA A 150 -3.30 -16.11 -2.24
C ALA A 150 -2.34 -15.95 -1.06
N GLN A 151 -2.78 -15.35 0.05
CA GLN A 151 -1.98 -15.24 1.27
C GLN A 151 -1.74 -16.60 1.92
N VAL A 152 -2.72 -17.50 1.93
CA VAL A 152 -2.55 -18.87 2.46
C VAL A 152 -1.50 -19.63 1.65
N GLU A 153 -1.56 -19.52 0.32
CA GLU A 153 -0.55 -20.11 -0.58
C GLU A 153 0.83 -19.48 -0.37
N LEU A 154 0.90 -18.15 -0.26
CA LEU A 154 2.15 -17.45 0.03
C LEU A 154 2.76 -17.86 1.37
N ASN A 155 1.93 -18.05 2.40
CA ASN A 155 2.38 -18.51 3.71
C ASN A 155 2.96 -19.93 3.63
N THR A 156 2.32 -20.82 2.85
CA THR A 156 2.80 -22.17 2.58
C THR A 156 4.13 -22.14 1.82
N PHE A 157 4.23 -21.29 0.79
CA PHE A 157 5.47 -21.08 0.04
C PHE A 157 6.60 -20.61 0.96
N ALA A 158 6.34 -19.65 1.84
CA ALA A 158 7.33 -19.12 2.76
C ALA A 158 7.86 -20.16 3.75
N GLN A 159 7.06 -21.18 4.13
CA GLN A 159 7.56 -22.30 4.94
C GLN A 159 8.68 -23.08 4.24
N ARG A 160 8.66 -23.16 2.90
CA ARG A 160 9.76 -23.79 2.13
C ARG A 160 11.07 -23.05 2.36
N LEU A 161 11.02 -21.72 2.45
CA LEU A 161 12.20 -20.89 2.73
C LEU A 161 12.66 -21.03 4.17
N LYS A 162 11.74 -21.16 5.13
CA LYS A 162 12.06 -21.46 6.52
C LYS A 162 12.83 -22.79 6.64
N VAL A 163 12.36 -23.85 5.96
CA VAL A 163 13.02 -25.16 5.97
C VAL A 163 14.37 -25.12 5.27
N ALA A 164 14.46 -24.51 4.08
CA ALA A 164 15.68 -24.53 3.26
C ALA A 164 16.79 -23.59 3.75
N PHE A 165 16.43 -22.45 4.38
CA PHE A 165 17.39 -21.38 4.71
C PHE A 165 17.37 -20.99 6.19
N GLY A 166 16.65 -21.72 7.05
CA GLY A 166 16.44 -21.35 8.44
C GLY A 166 15.80 -19.97 8.60
N ALA A 167 14.99 -19.56 7.63
CA ALA A 167 14.43 -18.22 7.53
C ALA A 167 13.34 -17.98 8.58
N GLU A 168 13.27 -16.74 9.07
CA GLU A 168 12.17 -16.27 9.90
C GLU A 168 11.14 -15.56 9.06
N ILE A 169 9.87 -15.88 9.29
CA ILE A 169 8.74 -15.32 8.55
C ILE A 169 8.09 -14.26 9.43
N SER A 170 7.89 -13.07 8.89
CA SER A 170 7.18 -12.00 9.57
C SER A 170 6.17 -11.33 8.66
N PHE A 171 5.12 -10.79 9.29
CA PHE A 171 4.07 -10.06 8.63
C PHE A 171 4.20 -8.56 8.94
N PRO A 172 3.86 -7.66 8.00
CA PRO A 172 3.82 -6.24 8.29
C PRO A 172 2.87 -5.92 9.46
N PRO A 173 3.22 -4.98 10.34
CA PRO A 173 2.33 -4.53 11.41
C PRO A 173 0.96 -4.09 10.86
N GLY A 174 -0.11 -4.43 11.56
CA GLY A 174 -1.49 -4.12 11.14
C GLY A 174 -2.03 -4.94 9.96
N ALA A 175 -1.27 -5.91 9.45
CA ALA A 175 -1.75 -6.85 8.44
C ALA A 175 -2.37 -8.10 9.10
N TYR A 176 -3.56 -8.49 8.67
CA TYR A 176 -4.19 -9.74 9.12
C TYR A 176 -3.52 -10.92 8.40
N GLY A 177 -2.64 -11.66 9.10
CA GLY A 177 -1.92 -12.79 8.51
C GLY A 177 -1.08 -12.45 7.27
N GLY A 178 -0.63 -11.20 7.15
CA GLY A 178 0.07 -10.66 5.98
C GLY A 178 -0.81 -9.86 5.01
N ILE A 179 -2.13 -9.97 5.11
CA ILE A 179 -3.08 -9.30 4.22
C ILE A 179 -3.15 -7.80 4.53
N LYS A 180 -3.00 -6.96 3.50
CA LYS A 180 -3.21 -5.51 3.62
C LYS A 180 -4.65 -5.22 4.08
N SER A 181 -4.82 -4.25 4.98
CA SER A 181 -6.15 -3.80 5.39
C SER A 181 -6.99 -3.36 4.18
N TYR A 182 -8.30 -3.57 4.26
CA TYR A 182 -9.23 -3.17 3.21
C TYR A 182 -9.17 -1.65 2.94
N SER A 183 -9.11 -0.85 4.00
CA SER A 183 -8.90 0.61 3.91
C SER A 183 -7.59 0.99 3.22
N GLY A 184 -6.49 0.33 3.59
CA GLY A 184 -5.18 0.59 2.98
C GLY A 184 -5.12 0.19 1.51
N ALA A 185 -5.79 -0.89 1.13
CA ALA A 185 -5.92 -1.31 -0.26
C ALA A 185 -6.81 -0.35 -1.06
N LEU A 186 -7.92 0.09 -0.47
CA LEU A 186 -8.82 1.06 -1.10
C LEU A 186 -8.11 2.41 -1.31
N ALA A 187 -7.48 2.96 -0.27
CA ALA A 187 -6.68 4.19 -0.37
C ALA A 187 -5.64 4.12 -1.48
N LYS A 188 -4.95 2.97 -1.63
CA LYS A 188 -3.94 2.81 -2.68
C LYS A 188 -4.54 3.02 -4.08
N ILE A 189 -5.73 2.48 -4.33
CA ILE A 189 -6.38 2.54 -5.64
C ILE A 189 -7.24 3.79 -5.86
N THR A 190 -7.61 4.51 -4.80
CA THR A 190 -8.46 5.70 -4.88
C THR A 190 -7.70 7.01 -4.71
N THR A 191 -6.73 7.11 -3.79
CA THR A 191 -6.06 8.38 -3.48
C THR A 191 -4.72 8.55 -4.18
N ARG A 192 -3.90 7.50 -4.24
CA ARG A 192 -2.52 7.56 -4.75
C ARG A 192 -2.42 7.44 -6.27
N GLU A 193 -3.32 6.67 -6.87
CA GLU A 193 -3.32 6.39 -8.31
C GLU A 193 -4.72 6.65 -8.90
N ARG A 194 -5.24 7.87 -8.69
CA ARG A 194 -6.61 8.28 -9.09
C ARG A 194 -6.93 7.98 -10.55
N THR A 195 -5.96 8.18 -11.43
CA THR A 195 -6.06 8.02 -12.89
C THR A 195 -5.62 6.65 -13.39
N ASN A 196 -5.14 5.76 -12.52
CA ASN A 196 -4.70 4.44 -12.96
C ASN A 196 -5.90 3.48 -12.97
N ASP A 197 -6.27 3.06 -14.18
CA ASP A 197 -7.33 2.08 -14.44
C ASP A 197 -6.91 0.64 -14.13
N VAL A 198 -5.63 0.44 -13.79
CA VAL A 198 -4.97 -0.86 -13.67
C VAL A 198 -4.35 -0.94 -12.28
N GLY A 199 -5.20 -1.08 -11.25
CA GLY A 199 -4.82 -0.97 -9.84
C GLY A 199 -3.61 -1.83 -9.47
N ASP A 200 -2.60 -1.21 -8.85
CA ASP A 200 -1.47 -1.93 -8.30
C ASP A 200 -1.82 -2.59 -6.96
N LEU A 201 -2.52 -3.72 -6.98
CA LEU A 201 -2.89 -4.49 -5.76
C LEU A 201 -1.93 -5.65 -5.45
N LYS A 202 -0.75 -5.66 -6.10
CA LYS A 202 0.24 -6.75 -6.04
C LYS A 202 0.83 -7.04 -4.66
N ASP A 203 0.63 -6.14 -3.71
CA ASP A 203 1.12 -6.22 -2.33
C ASP A 203 -0.03 -6.39 -1.32
N CYS A 204 -1.24 -6.77 -1.76
CA CYS A 204 -2.34 -7.07 -0.84
C CYS A 204 -2.17 -8.40 -0.12
N ALA A 205 -1.71 -9.45 -0.81
CA ALA A 205 -1.10 -10.61 -0.17
C ALA A 205 0.40 -10.36 -0.09
N ARG A 206 0.96 -10.33 1.12
CA ARG A 206 2.38 -9.98 1.31
C ARG A 206 3.01 -10.65 2.51
N ILE A 207 4.31 -10.92 2.41
CA ILE A 207 5.11 -11.51 3.48
C ILE A 207 6.53 -10.98 3.48
N THR A 208 7.16 -10.94 4.65
CA THR A 208 8.60 -10.65 4.78
C THR A 208 9.32 -11.89 5.29
N VAL A 209 10.36 -12.29 4.58
CA VAL A 209 11.25 -13.40 4.91
C VAL A 209 12.59 -12.82 5.31
N LYS A 210 12.98 -13.09 6.55
CA LYS A 210 14.26 -12.68 7.14
C LYS A 210 15.21 -13.87 7.12
N VAL A 211 16.35 -13.72 6.47
CA VAL A 211 17.44 -14.71 6.47
C VAL A 211 18.62 -14.19 7.28
N LYS A 212 19.50 -15.08 7.76
CA LYS A 212 20.55 -14.72 8.72
C LYS A 212 21.75 -14.03 8.09
N SER A 213 22.08 -14.37 6.84
CA SER A 213 23.30 -13.92 6.17
C SER A 213 23.05 -13.50 4.72
N PHE A 214 23.99 -12.75 4.13
CA PHE A 214 23.99 -12.45 2.70
C PHE A 214 24.09 -13.69 1.82
N ARG A 215 24.78 -14.75 2.29
CA ARG A 215 24.86 -16.02 1.58
C ARG A 215 23.49 -16.67 1.48
N ASP A 216 22.75 -16.70 2.59
CA ASP A 216 21.38 -17.23 2.61
C ASP A 216 20.44 -16.35 1.80
N LEU A 217 20.66 -15.02 1.80
CA LEU A 217 19.92 -14.06 0.97
C LEU A 217 20.09 -14.37 -0.52
N GLN A 218 21.33 -14.60 -0.96
CA GLN A 218 21.61 -14.98 -2.34
C GLN A 218 21.04 -16.37 -2.67
N GLY A 219 21.19 -17.34 -1.77
CA GLY A 219 20.64 -18.69 -1.92
C GLY A 219 19.12 -18.70 -2.05
N ALA A 220 18.41 -17.99 -1.16
CA ALA A 220 16.96 -17.85 -1.18
C ALA A 220 16.48 -17.11 -2.43
N LYS A 221 17.17 -16.03 -2.85
CA LYS A 221 16.88 -15.36 -4.13
C LYS A 221 16.92 -16.35 -5.30
N LEU A 222 18.00 -17.12 -5.42
CA LEU A 222 18.18 -18.08 -6.51
C LEU A 222 17.16 -19.22 -6.46
N PHE A 223 16.79 -19.68 -5.25
CA PHE A 223 15.73 -20.67 -5.07
C PHE A 223 14.40 -20.15 -5.59
N ILE A 224 13.97 -18.95 -5.15
CA ILE A 224 12.70 -18.34 -5.58
C ILE A 224 12.70 -18.11 -7.10
N CYS A 225 13.80 -17.65 -7.68
CA CYS A 225 13.90 -17.44 -9.13
C CYS A 225 13.67 -18.71 -9.98
N ARG A 226 13.77 -19.90 -9.37
CA ARG A 226 13.60 -21.18 -10.06
C ARG A 226 12.19 -21.77 -9.89
N THR A 227 11.33 -21.18 -9.07
CA THR A 227 10.00 -21.71 -8.82
C THR A 227 9.01 -21.29 -9.90
N GLU A 228 7.92 -22.05 -10.04
CA GLU A 228 6.87 -21.79 -11.03
C GLU A 228 6.16 -20.46 -10.77
N GLU A 229 5.94 -20.13 -9.50
CA GLU A 229 5.25 -18.91 -9.07
C GLU A 229 5.99 -17.65 -9.55
N PHE A 230 7.34 -17.65 -9.54
CA PHE A 230 8.12 -16.55 -10.09
C PHE A 230 8.25 -16.62 -11.62
N ARG A 231 8.50 -17.81 -12.18
CA ARG A 231 8.67 -17.98 -13.64
C ARG A 231 7.46 -17.51 -14.43
N ALA A 232 6.25 -17.66 -13.87
CA ALA A 232 5.01 -17.18 -14.48
C ALA A 232 4.95 -15.66 -14.69
N VAL A 233 5.77 -14.90 -13.97
CA VAL A 233 5.84 -13.43 -14.06
C VAL A 233 7.25 -12.91 -14.38
N ALA A 234 8.23 -13.79 -14.56
CA ALA A 234 9.62 -13.41 -14.70
C ALA A 234 9.85 -12.52 -15.93
N GLN A 235 9.03 -12.60 -16.98
CA GLN A 235 9.11 -11.75 -18.17
C GLN A 235 8.96 -10.25 -17.85
N TYR A 236 8.30 -9.88 -16.75
CA TYR A 236 8.13 -8.48 -16.37
C TYR A 236 9.34 -7.97 -15.59
N GLN A 237 9.95 -6.89 -16.07
CA GLN A 237 11.10 -6.25 -15.42
C GLN A 237 10.87 -5.94 -13.93
N LYS A 238 9.64 -5.59 -13.55
CA LYS A 238 9.27 -5.26 -12.16
C LYS A 238 8.89 -6.49 -11.32
N ALA A 239 8.93 -7.71 -11.85
CA ALA A 239 8.61 -8.94 -11.11
C ALA A 239 9.60 -9.25 -9.98
N LEU A 240 10.83 -8.76 -10.11
CA LEU A 240 11.85 -8.79 -9.07
C LEU A 240 12.51 -7.40 -8.99
N LYS A 241 12.68 -6.90 -7.77
CA LYS A 241 13.51 -5.73 -7.47
C LYS A 241 14.60 -6.16 -6.51
N ASP A 242 15.82 -6.32 -7.00
CA ASP A 242 16.98 -6.62 -6.17
C ASP A 242 17.81 -5.35 -5.92
N ARG A 243 17.59 -4.71 -4.77
CA ARG A 243 18.34 -3.51 -4.34
C ARG A 243 19.70 -3.84 -3.73
N TYR A 244 20.00 -5.11 -3.52
CA TYR A 244 21.33 -5.58 -3.11
C TYR A 244 22.22 -5.90 -4.32
N GLN A 245 21.65 -5.93 -5.52
CA GLN A 245 22.35 -6.16 -6.78
C GLN A 245 23.15 -7.48 -6.78
N LEU A 246 22.56 -8.55 -6.23
CA LEU A 246 23.23 -9.84 -6.04
C LEU A 246 23.36 -10.68 -7.32
N ALA A 247 22.76 -10.26 -8.43
CA ALA A 247 22.98 -10.91 -9.71
C ALA A 247 24.33 -10.48 -10.31
N LYS A 248 25.09 -11.47 -10.78
CA LYS A 248 26.35 -11.23 -11.50
C LYS A 248 26.07 -10.58 -12.86
N SER A 249 27.03 -9.77 -13.32
CA SER A 249 26.98 -9.19 -14.65
C SER A 249 26.98 -10.27 -15.74
N GLY A 250 26.17 -10.06 -16.78
CA GLY A 250 25.94 -11.01 -17.87
C GLY A 250 24.94 -12.13 -17.54
N SER A 251 24.38 -12.18 -16.33
CA SER A 251 23.33 -13.16 -16.01
C SER A 251 21.94 -12.66 -16.38
N ASN A 252 21.02 -13.57 -16.75
CA ASN A 252 19.62 -13.21 -17.01
C ASN A 252 18.91 -12.54 -15.82
N LEU A 253 19.47 -12.65 -14.61
CA LEU A 253 18.94 -12.02 -13.40
C LEU A 253 19.47 -10.59 -13.18
N GLU A 254 20.51 -10.17 -13.91
CA GLU A 254 21.10 -8.82 -13.82
C GLU A 254 20.06 -7.76 -14.12
N ARG A 255 19.14 -8.01 -15.05
CA ARG A 255 18.06 -7.08 -15.37
C ARG A 255 17.24 -6.69 -14.14
N PHE A 256 17.15 -7.53 -13.11
CA PHE A 256 16.36 -7.21 -11.92
C PHE A 256 17.14 -6.47 -10.83
N ASN A 257 18.46 -6.26 -11.03
CA ASN A 257 19.24 -5.40 -10.16
C ASN A 257 18.71 -3.97 -10.29
N VAL A 258 18.47 -3.33 -9.16
CA VAL A 258 18.03 -1.94 -9.08
C VAL A 258 18.84 -1.23 -8.00
N GLU A 259 18.95 0.09 -8.09
CA GLU A 259 19.57 0.87 -7.02
C GLU A 259 18.79 0.78 -5.71
N ALA A 260 19.47 1.09 -4.61
CA ALA A 260 18.79 1.37 -3.35
C ALA A 260 17.75 2.50 -3.56
N ASP A 261 16.74 2.58 -2.69
CA ASP A 261 15.86 3.76 -2.77
C ASP A 261 16.62 5.04 -2.36
N GLY A 262 15.98 6.21 -2.52
CA GLY A 262 16.62 7.50 -2.23
C GLY A 262 17.13 7.66 -0.78
N SER A 263 16.62 6.85 0.15
CA SER A 263 17.06 6.81 1.55
C SER A 263 18.24 5.87 1.80
N GLY A 264 18.57 5.01 0.83
CA GLY A 264 19.60 3.97 0.94
C GLY A 264 19.06 2.61 1.40
N TYR A 265 17.74 2.45 1.53
CA TYR A 265 17.14 1.17 1.91
C TYR A 265 17.31 0.13 0.81
N LYS A 266 17.67 -1.08 1.25
CA LYS A 266 17.81 -2.25 0.37
C LYS A 266 16.88 -3.38 0.81
N ASP A 267 16.30 -4.04 -0.17
CA ASP A 267 15.57 -5.29 -0.04
C ASP A 267 15.58 -6.03 -1.37
N ILE A 268 15.20 -7.30 -1.32
CA ILE A 268 14.84 -8.06 -2.51
C ILE A 268 13.33 -8.25 -2.47
N LYS A 269 12.62 -7.73 -3.48
CA LYS A 269 11.17 -7.85 -3.58
C LYS A 269 10.80 -8.70 -4.77
N PHE A 270 10.13 -9.82 -4.51
CA PHE A 270 9.53 -10.69 -5.49
C PHE A 270 8.04 -10.43 -5.61
N PHE A 271 7.54 -10.50 -6.84
CA PHE A 271 6.14 -10.78 -7.11
C PHE A 271 6.01 -12.22 -7.60
N LEU A 272 5.05 -12.95 -7.03
CA LEU A 272 4.82 -14.36 -7.28
C LEU A 272 3.37 -14.55 -7.72
N LYS A 273 3.12 -15.30 -8.78
CA LYS A 273 1.76 -15.64 -9.19
C LYS A 273 1.30 -16.90 -8.45
N MET A 274 0.28 -16.75 -7.62
CA MET A 274 -0.37 -17.84 -6.89
C MET A 274 -1.26 -18.66 -7.84
N SER A 275 -1.70 -19.84 -7.41
CA SER A 275 -2.44 -20.78 -8.26
C SER A 275 -3.79 -20.23 -8.73
N ASN A 276 -4.43 -19.39 -7.90
CA ASN A 276 -5.67 -18.68 -8.24
C ASN A 276 -5.46 -17.45 -9.17
N GLY A 277 -4.23 -17.24 -9.65
CA GLY A 277 -3.86 -16.16 -10.56
C GLY A 277 -3.54 -14.82 -9.89
N GLN A 278 -3.76 -14.69 -8.57
CA GLN A 278 -3.41 -13.48 -7.82
C GLN A 278 -1.90 -13.34 -7.69
N ILE A 279 -1.43 -12.08 -7.61
CA ILE A 279 -0.02 -11.78 -7.39
C ILE A 279 0.23 -11.54 -5.90
N ALA A 280 1.21 -12.22 -5.34
CA ALA A 280 1.66 -12.02 -3.97
C ALA A 280 3.03 -11.32 -3.95
N GLU A 281 3.25 -10.47 -2.94
CA GLU A 281 4.55 -9.83 -2.70
C GLU A 281 5.34 -10.60 -1.63
N LEU A 282 6.55 -11.03 -1.96
CA LEU A 282 7.50 -11.59 -0.99
C LEU A 282 8.71 -10.66 -0.89
N GLN A 283 8.92 -10.08 0.29
CA GLN A 283 10.12 -9.31 0.61
C GLN A 283 11.14 -10.23 1.29
N LEU A 284 12.35 -10.28 0.77
CA LEU A 284 13.47 -11.03 1.33
C LEU A 284 14.53 -10.03 1.81
N ASN A 285 14.94 -10.18 3.07
CA ASN A 285 15.84 -9.22 3.73
C ASN A 285 16.71 -9.86 4.83
N ILE A 286 17.71 -9.12 5.31
CA ILE A 286 18.59 -9.47 6.43
C ILE A 286 18.16 -8.75 7.72
N PRO A 287 18.59 -9.21 8.92
CA PRO A 287 18.05 -8.72 10.19
C PRO A 287 18.37 -7.24 10.42
N GLY A 288 19.63 -6.82 10.19
CA GLY A 288 20.06 -5.43 10.41
C GLY A 288 19.24 -4.45 9.59
N MET A 289 18.97 -4.78 8.33
CA MET A 289 18.21 -3.92 7.43
C MET A 289 16.72 -3.84 7.80
N LEU A 290 16.14 -4.90 8.37
CA LEU A 290 14.77 -4.84 8.91
C LEU A 290 14.68 -3.99 10.18
N VAL A 291 15.72 -3.99 11.02
CA VAL A 291 15.82 -3.07 12.17
C VAL A 291 15.94 -1.63 11.67
N ALA A 292 16.82 -1.37 10.70
CA ALA A 292 16.97 -0.07 10.05
C ALA A 292 15.64 0.42 9.48
N LYS A 293 14.96 -0.43 8.70
CA LYS A 293 13.63 -0.13 8.13
C LYS A 293 12.63 0.24 9.21
N LYS A 294 12.53 -0.53 10.29
CA LYS A 294 11.57 -0.24 11.37
C LYS A 294 11.81 1.14 12.00
N LYS A 295 13.07 1.52 12.20
CA LYS A 295 13.46 2.81 12.81
C LYS A 295 13.38 3.97 11.84
N ALA A 296 13.73 3.78 10.57
CA ALA A 296 13.68 4.81 9.53
C ALA A 296 12.28 5.00 8.94
N HIS A 297 11.38 4.01 9.04
CA HIS A 297 10.02 4.13 8.48
C HIS A 297 9.23 5.28 9.11
N ILE A 298 9.51 5.63 10.36
CA ILE A 298 8.85 6.78 10.99
C ILE A 298 9.29 8.12 10.39
N ILE A 299 10.56 8.21 9.97
CA ILE A 299 11.08 9.35 9.21
C ILE A 299 10.42 9.40 7.83
N TYR A 300 10.29 8.23 7.18
CA TYR A 300 9.57 8.11 5.91
C TYR A 300 8.10 8.53 6.03
N ASP A 301 7.42 8.22 7.13
CA ASP A 301 6.04 8.66 7.37
C ASP A 301 5.91 10.18 7.48
N ILE A 302 6.92 10.87 8.02
CA ILE A 302 7.00 12.35 8.01
C ILE A 302 7.27 12.84 6.58
N ALA A 303 8.33 12.37 5.93
CA ALA A 303 8.74 12.84 4.61
C ALA A 303 7.62 12.70 3.56
N ARG A 304 6.89 11.59 3.58
CA ARG A 304 5.84 11.31 2.59
C ARG A 304 4.59 12.18 2.73
N THR A 305 4.43 12.95 3.81
CA THR A 305 3.29 13.87 3.93
C THR A 305 3.45 15.05 2.99
N ASN A 306 4.69 15.43 2.66
CA ASN A 306 5.01 16.37 1.59
C ASN A 306 6.41 16.06 1.02
N GLN A 307 6.48 15.04 0.15
CA GLN A 307 7.75 14.53 -0.37
C GLN A 307 8.53 15.58 -1.16
N GLU A 308 7.84 16.43 -1.93
CA GLU A 308 8.46 17.49 -2.71
C GLU A 308 9.11 18.55 -1.83
N ALA A 309 8.42 19.02 -0.79
CA ALA A 309 8.99 19.96 0.18
C ALA A 309 10.13 19.31 0.98
N PHE A 310 9.97 18.05 1.39
CA PHE A 310 11.02 17.31 2.06
C PHE A 310 12.28 17.22 1.20
N ASP A 311 12.18 16.83 -0.07
CA ASP A 311 13.31 16.65 -0.98
C ASP A 311 13.99 17.97 -1.36
N SER A 312 13.21 19.03 -1.59
CA SER A 312 13.70 20.38 -1.88
C SER A 312 14.16 21.16 -0.65
N ARG A 313 13.99 20.61 0.56
CA ARG A 313 14.24 21.28 1.85
C ARG A 313 13.40 22.53 2.07
N ALA A 314 12.24 22.62 1.43
CA ALA A 314 11.25 23.65 1.71
C ALA A 314 10.52 23.34 3.03
N GLU A 315 10.07 24.39 3.73
CA GLU A 315 9.30 24.24 4.96
C GLU A 315 7.92 23.63 4.66
N PHE A 316 7.46 22.71 5.52
CA PHE A 316 6.10 22.20 5.46
C PHE A 316 5.57 21.77 6.82
N GLN A 317 4.24 21.84 6.97
CA GLN A 317 3.55 21.29 8.14
C GLN A 317 3.05 19.87 7.85
N VAL A 318 3.24 18.97 8.82
CA VAL A 318 2.65 17.63 8.77
C VAL A 318 1.17 17.73 9.09
N ALA A 319 0.32 17.56 8.08
CA ALA A 319 -1.14 17.69 8.19
C ALA A 319 -1.84 16.41 8.71
N SER A 320 -1.19 15.25 8.62
CA SER A 320 -1.83 13.98 8.95
C SER A 320 -1.79 13.69 10.46
N GLN A 321 -2.94 13.74 11.11
CA GLN A 321 -3.06 13.42 12.55
C GLN A 321 -2.55 12.01 12.89
N GLU A 322 -2.80 11.02 12.03
CA GLU A 322 -2.27 9.65 12.19
C GLU A 322 -0.73 9.65 12.24
N VAL A 323 -0.08 10.41 11.35
CA VAL A 323 1.38 10.54 11.36
C VAL A 323 1.85 11.26 12.61
N LEU A 324 1.19 12.34 13.02
CA LEU A 324 1.55 13.08 14.25
C LEU A 324 1.48 12.18 15.49
N ASP A 325 0.40 11.42 15.66
CA ASP A 325 0.21 10.52 16.80
C ASP A 325 1.24 9.39 16.80
N LYS A 326 1.50 8.80 15.63
CA LYS A 326 2.53 7.78 15.46
C LYS A 326 3.94 8.32 15.78
N VAL A 327 4.26 9.53 15.32
CA VAL A 327 5.54 10.19 15.59
C VAL A 327 5.71 10.44 17.10
N LYS A 328 4.68 10.98 17.76
CA LYS A 328 4.69 11.20 19.23
C LYS A 328 4.92 9.90 20.00
N GLU A 329 4.27 8.81 19.60
CA GLU A 329 4.34 7.53 20.29
C GLU A 329 5.70 6.83 20.09
N LYS A 330 6.24 6.85 18.86
CA LYS A 330 7.35 5.98 18.46
C LYS A 330 8.72 6.66 18.36
N MET A 331 8.79 7.99 18.22
CA MET A 331 10.04 8.75 18.37
C MET A 331 10.17 9.20 19.83
N ASN A 332 10.40 8.24 20.72
CA ASN A 332 10.54 8.43 22.16
C ASN A 332 12.00 8.20 22.61
N ASP A 333 12.26 8.25 23.91
CA ASP A 333 13.60 8.11 24.49
C ASP A 333 14.27 6.78 24.08
N ASP A 334 13.51 5.69 23.94
CA ASP A 334 14.02 4.41 23.43
C ASP A 334 14.47 4.51 21.96
N TRP A 335 13.76 5.28 21.14
CA TRP A 335 14.15 5.52 19.75
C TRP A 335 15.45 6.32 19.71
N PHE A 336 15.54 7.43 20.45
CA PHE A 336 16.74 8.26 20.48
C PHE A 336 17.94 7.57 21.12
N GLY A 337 17.73 6.84 22.22
CA GLY A 337 18.76 6.02 22.85
C GLY A 337 19.28 4.92 21.92
N PHE A 338 18.40 4.31 21.13
CA PHE A 338 18.83 3.38 20.07
C PHE A 338 19.67 4.08 19.00
N ILE A 339 19.25 5.25 18.50
CA ILE A 339 20.00 5.99 17.48
C ILE A 339 21.39 6.36 17.97
N ARG A 340 21.50 6.96 19.17
CA ARG A 340 22.76 7.40 19.77
C ARG A 340 23.69 6.24 20.11
N SER A 341 23.15 5.09 20.53
CA SER A 341 23.97 3.91 20.87
C SER A 341 24.45 3.11 19.66
N LYS A 342 23.72 3.13 18.54
CA LYS A 342 24.02 2.28 17.37
C LYS A 342 24.66 3.04 16.21
N LEU A 343 24.56 4.36 16.14
CA LEU A 343 25.08 5.17 15.04
C LEU A 343 26.16 6.14 15.54
N SER A 344 27.25 6.28 14.79
CA SER A 344 28.32 7.23 15.11
C SER A 344 28.05 8.62 14.52
N GLY A 345 28.43 9.66 15.26
CA GLY A 345 28.35 11.05 14.81
C GLY A 345 26.95 11.47 14.40
N VAL A 346 25.95 11.18 15.23
CA VAL A 346 24.54 11.53 15.01
C VAL A 346 24.00 12.48 16.07
N ASP A 347 24.77 12.85 17.08
CA ASP A 347 24.24 13.58 18.24
C ASP A 347 23.61 14.92 17.85
N SER A 348 24.24 15.68 16.96
CA SER A 348 23.67 16.93 16.45
C SER A 348 22.35 16.72 15.71
N ASP A 349 22.29 15.69 14.84
CA ASP A 349 21.07 15.37 14.08
C ASP A 349 19.98 14.83 15.02
N ALA A 350 20.33 13.99 15.99
CA ALA A 350 19.41 13.44 16.98
C ALA A 350 18.84 14.54 17.87
N ASN A 351 19.67 15.49 18.34
CA ASN A 351 19.23 16.63 19.14
C ASN A 351 18.27 17.54 18.35
N CYS A 352 18.57 17.80 17.06
CA CYS A 352 17.68 18.55 16.18
C CYS A 352 16.30 17.88 16.05
N ILE A 353 16.28 16.56 15.81
CA ILE A 353 15.03 15.78 15.72
C ILE A 353 14.31 15.76 17.08
N GLU A 354 15.02 15.62 18.19
CA GLU A 354 14.44 15.58 19.54
C GLU A 354 13.73 16.89 19.89
N SER A 355 14.37 18.05 19.65
CA SER A 355 13.74 19.36 19.82
C SER A 355 12.49 19.53 18.95
N MET A 356 12.53 19.05 17.71
CA MET A 356 11.36 19.04 16.82
C MET A 356 10.21 18.18 17.39
N ILE A 357 10.50 17.03 17.99
CA ILE A 357 9.49 16.18 18.62
C ILE A 357 8.94 16.80 19.92
N GLU A 358 9.75 17.51 20.70
CA GLU A 358 9.29 18.26 21.87
C GLU A 358 8.28 19.36 21.50
N VAL A 359 8.52 20.06 20.39
CA VAL A 359 7.56 21.03 19.84
C VAL A 359 6.25 20.33 19.49
N LEU A 360 6.29 19.17 18.84
CA LEU A 360 5.10 18.40 18.53
C LEU A 360 4.34 17.97 19.79
N ARG A 361 5.03 17.55 20.85
CA ARG A 361 4.40 17.15 22.11
C ARG A 361 3.74 18.33 22.83
N SER A 362 4.35 19.51 22.77
CA SER A 362 3.85 20.72 23.46
C SER A 362 2.75 21.45 22.69
N LYS A 363 2.91 21.61 21.37
CA LYS A 363 1.98 22.40 20.53
C LYS A 363 0.97 21.56 19.76
N GLY A 364 1.18 20.26 19.67
CA GLY A 364 0.33 19.35 18.91
C GLY A 364 0.55 19.38 17.39
N SER A 365 1.32 20.33 16.86
CA SER A 365 1.66 20.47 15.45
C SER A 365 3.15 20.22 15.19
N LEU A 366 3.48 19.76 13.98
CA LEU A 366 4.85 19.49 13.53
C LEU A 366 5.13 20.25 12.23
N VAL A 367 6.07 21.19 12.29
CA VAL A 367 6.61 21.91 11.13
C VAL A 367 8.03 21.42 10.90
N ILE A 368 8.34 21.07 9.65
CA ILE A 368 9.64 20.59 9.22
C ILE A 368 10.30 21.67 8.39
N GLY A 369 11.39 22.25 8.89
CA GLY A 369 12.25 23.16 8.15
C GLY A 369 13.40 22.44 7.45
N ALA A 370 14.28 23.21 6.82
CA ALA A 370 15.41 22.68 6.06
C ALA A 370 16.38 21.85 6.94
N ASN A 371 16.66 22.33 8.15
CA ASN A 371 17.58 21.68 9.09
C ASN A 371 17.01 20.35 9.61
N GLU A 372 15.73 20.34 9.98
CA GLU A 372 15.03 19.14 10.46
C GLU A 372 14.95 18.09 9.34
N ALA A 373 14.59 18.50 8.12
CA ALA A 373 14.55 17.62 6.95
C ALA A 373 15.92 17.01 6.66
N GLU A 374 17.00 17.78 6.79
CA GLU A 374 18.36 17.29 6.58
C GLU A 374 18.79 16.31 7.68
N ALA A 375 18.53 16.62 8.95
CA ALA A 375 18.83 15.75 10.07
C ALA A 375 18.08 14.40 9.96
N LEU A 376 16.78 14.44 9.66
CA LEU A 376 15.94 13.27 9.38
C LEU A 376 16.54 12.41 8.26
N ASN A 377 16.93 13.03 7.14
CA ASN A 377 17.52 12.34 6.01
C ASN A 377 18.89 11.71 6.35
N ARG A 378 19.76 12.43 7.08
CA ARG A 378 21.07 11.92 7.51
C ARG A 378 20.94 10.72 8.46
N VAL A 379 20.07 10.80 9.45
CA VAL A 379 19.81 9.67 10.37
C VAL A 379 19.24 8.47 9.61
N SER A 380 18.29 8.69 8.70
CA SER A 380 17.72 7.63 7.84
C SER A 380 18.81 6.92 7.02
N LYS A 381 19.68 7.68 6.34
CA LYS A 381 20.79 7.11 5.56
C LYS A 381 21.78 6.33 6.42
N LYS A 382 22.15 6.86 7.60
CA LYS A 382 23.05 6.18 8.54
C LYS A 382 22.44 4.88 9.09
N LEU A 383 21.13 4.86 9.38
CA LEU A 383 20.42 3.64 9.76
C LEU A 383 20.54 2.57 8.67
N TYR A 384 20.25 2.90 7.41
CA TYR A 384 20.32 1.91 6.34
C TYR A 384 21.75 1.45 6.03
N ALA A 385 22.74 2.34 6.11
CA ALA A 385 24.14 1.96 6.02
C ALA A 385 24.54 0.96 7.13
N ALA A 386 24.18 1.25 8.38
CA ALA A 386 24.45 0.36 9.52
C ALA A 386 23.69 -0.98 9.42
N GLY A 387 22.51 -0.98 8.80
CA GLY A 387 21.67 -2.16 8.59
C GLY A 387 22.25 -3.20 7.62
N LEU A 388 23.29 -2.87 6.84
CA LEU A 388 23.99 -3.84 6.00
C LEU A 388 24.83 -4.83 6.81
N GLY A 389 25.22 -4.46 8.04
CA GLY A 389 25.99 -5.30 8.93
C GLY A 389 25.19 -5.75 10.15
N ASN A 390 25.92 -6.13 11.20
CA ASN A 390 25.36 -6.51 12.49
C ASN A 390 25.28 -5.34 13.48
N ALA A 391 25.66 -4.12 13.07
CA ALA A 391 25.77 -2.96 13.95
C ALA A 391 24.47 -2.62 14.68
N LEU A 392 23.33 -2.82 14.01
CA LEU A 392 22.00 -2.55 14.59
C LEU A 392 21.43 -3.72 15.41
N LEU A 393 22.11 -4.86 15.42
CA LEU A 393 21.67 -6.02 16.17
C LEU A 393 22.20 -5.91 17.60
N ASP A 394 21.48 -6.51 18.54
CA ASP A 394 22.02 -6.66 19.88
C ASP A 394 23.11 -7.74 19.86
N PRO A 395 24.19 -7.55 20.64
CA PRO A 395 25.21 -8.58 20.75
C PRO A 395 24.52 -9.87 21.18
N SER A 396 24.80 -10.96 20.45
CA SER A 396 24.28 -12.28 20.87
C SER A 396 24.72 -12.49 22.32
N PRO A 397 23.83 -12.97 23.20
CA PRO A 397 24.25 -13.35 24.54
C PRO A 397 25.41 -14.31 24.35
N ALA A 398 26.58 -13.94 24.89
CA ALA A 398 27.75 -14.79 24.84
C ALA A 398 27.30 -16.17 25.32
N SER A 399 27.46 -17.17 24.46
CA SER A 399 27.28 -18.58 24.83
C SER A 399 28.14 -18.81 26.07
N LYS A 400 27.48 -18.89 27.23
CA LYS A 400 28.12 -19.29 28.49
C LYS A 400 28.53 -20.74 28.40
#